data_AF-A0A414SBY2-F1
#
_entry.id   AF-A0A414SBY2-F1
#
_cell.length_a   1.000
_cell.length_b   1.000
_cell.length_c   1.000
_cell.angle_alpha   90.00
_cell.angle_beta   90.00
_cell.angle_gamma   90.00
#
_symmetry.space_group_name_H-M   'P 1'
#
loop_
_entity.id
_entity.type
_entity.pdbx_description
1 polymer ?
#
loop_
_entity_poly.entity_id
_entity_poly.type
_entity_poly.pdbx_seq_one_letter_code
_entity_poly.pdbx_strand_id
1 'polypeptide(L)'
;MKKYTSEEKLKIITDCLLEVAPEKMIDELTIQTSITNDLVLDSIEIMDLLIKIRETMKNSNQDEQVDIDRLLVYLFANTEDVLVKAICDFMDELV
;
A
#
# COMPACT_ATOMS: atom_id res chain seq x y z
N MET A 1 -17.64 9.43 -0.81
CA MET A 1 -16.31 9.00 -0.35
C MET A 1 -15.30 10.10 -0.64
N LYS A 2 -14.36 10.37 0.27
CA LYS A 2 -13.33 11.42 0.07
C LYS A 2 -12.26 10.83 -0.85
N LYS A 3 -12.14 11.36 -2.08
CA LYS A 3 -11.04 10.97 -2.97
C LYS A 3 -9.72 11.49 -2.39
N TYR A 4 -8.78 10.59 -2.14
CA TYR A 4 -7.43 10.96 -1.69
C TYR A 4 -6.61 11.46 -2.88
N THR A 5 -5.91 12.58 -2.72
CA THR A 5 -4.94 13.05 -3.72
C THR A 5 -3.70 12.15 -3.75
N SER A 6 -2.88 12.23 -4.80
CA SER A 6 -1.63 11.47 -4.88
C SER A 6 -0.68 11.77 -3.70
N GLU A 7 -0.63 13.02 -3.24
CA GLU A 7 0.16 13.43 -2.07
C GLU A 7 -0.40 12.83 -0.78
N GLU A 8 -1.73 12.85 -0.59
CA GLU A 8 -2.36 12.23 0.57
C GLU A 8 -2.13 10.71 0.61
N LYS A 9 -2.18 10.05 -0.56
CA LYS A 9 -1.91 8.61 -0.66
C LYS A 9 -0.46 8.28 -0.31
N LEU A 10 0.50 8.98 -0.90
CA LEU A 10 1.90 8.79 -0.59
C LEU A 10 2.18 9.00 0.90
N LYS A 11 1.57 10.03 1.50
CA LYS A 11 1.70 10.25 2.94
C LYS A 11 1.17 9.07 3.76
N ILE A 12 -0.02 8.54 3.44
CA ILE A 12 -0.58 7.37 4.13
C ILE A 12 0.34 6.15 3.98
N ILE A 13 0.85 5.90 2.78
CA ILE A 13 1.76 4.78 2.52
C ILE A 13 3.04 4.94 3.34
N THR A 14 3.64 6.13 3.35
CA THR A 14 4.83 6.45 4.16
C THR A 14 4.58 6.24 5.64
N ASP A 15 3.47 6.76 6.18
CA ASP A 15 3.11 6.62 7.58
C ASP A 15 2.90 5.13 7.94
N CYS A 16 2.23 4.36 7.08
CA CYS A 16 2.04 2.92 7.29
C CYS A 16 3.36 2.12 7.19
N LEU A 17 4.24 2.46 6.26
CA LEU A 17 5.55 1.84 6.12
C LEU A 17 6.44 2.07 7.35
N LEU A 18 6.41 3.29 7.92
CA LEU A 18 7.10 3.62 9.16
C LEU A 18 6.62 2.79 10.36
N GLU A 19 5.37 2.31 10.32
CA GLU A 19 4.85 1.42 11.37
C GLU A 19 5.18 -0.06 11.12
N VAL A 20 5.16 -0.50 9.85
CA VAL A 20 5.31 -1.93 9.50
C VAL A 20 6.78 -2.34 9.37
N ALA A 21 7.59 -1.54 8.70
CA ALA A 21 8.99 -1.84 8.42
C ALA A 21 9.87 -0.56 8.54
N PRO A 22 9.96 0.04 9.73
CA PRO A 22 10.68 1.32 9.93
C PRO A 22 12.13 1.27 9.49
N GLU A 23 12.79 0.11 9.61
CA GLU A 23 14.19 -0.09 9.24
C GLU A 23 14.43 -0.20 7.73
N LYS A 24 13.38 -0.36 6.92
CA LYS A 24 13.45 -0.49 5.46
C LYS A 24 13.08 0.80 4.73
N MET A 25 12.83 1.87 5.48
CA MET A 25 12.50 3.17 4.92
C MET A 25 13.69 3.82 4.21
N ILE A 26 13.40 4.43 3.07
CA ILE A 26 14.34 5.26 2.29
C ILE A 26 14.00 6.75 2.45
N ASP A 27 14.95 7.62 2.12
CA ASP A 27 14.81 9.07 2.29
C ASP A 27 13.64 9.67 1.47
N GLU A 28 13.41 9.18 0.26
CA GLU A 28 12.35 9.68 -0.63
C GLU A 28 11.53 8.53 -1.23
N LEU A 29 10.28 8.40 -0.77
CA LEU A 29 9.31 7.47 -1.34
C LEU A 29 8.59 8.12 -2.51
N THR A 30 8.63 7.49 -3.68
CA THR A 30 7.93 7.95 -4.89
C THR A 30 7.02 6.86 -5.44
N ILE A 31 6.15 7.21 -6.38
CA ILE A 31 5.29 6.21 -7.06
C ILE A 31 6.07 5.16 -7.86
N GLN A 32 7.33 5.45 -8.21
CA GLN A 32 8.22 4.55 -8.94
C GLN A 32 9.06 3.68 -8.00
N THR A 33 9.02 3.93 -6.69
CA THR A 33 9.73 3.11 -5.73
C THR A 33 9.14 1.70 -5.74
N SER A 34 10.02 0.72 -5.84
CA SER A 34 9.69 -0.69 -5.72
C SER A 34 9.61 -1.12 -4.26
N ILE A 35 8.46 -1.64 -3.84
CA ILE A 35 8.32 -2.18 -2.48
C ILE A 35 9.02 -3.53 -2.34
N THR A 36 9.22 -4.29 -3.43
CA THR A 36 9.89 -5.60 -3.39
C THR A 36 11.39 -5.51 -3.61
N ASN A 37 11.87 -4.54 -4.41
CA ASN A 37 13.29 -4.43 -4.76
C ASN A 37 14.01 -3.26 -4.07
N ASP A 38 13.38 -2.08 -3.95
CA ASP A 38 14.03 -0.93 -3.30
C ASP A 38 13.88 -1.00 -1.77
N LEU A 39 12.65 -1.28 -1.30
CA LEU A 39 12.36 -1.45 0.13
C LEU A 39 12.62 -2.87 0.62
N VAL A 40 12.72 -3.85 -0.29
CA VAL A 40 12.95 -5.26 0.05
C VAL A 40 11.93 -5.79 1.08
N LEU A 41 10.66 -5.43 0.89
CA LEU A 41 9.57 -5.97 1.70
C LEU A 41 9.31 -7.42 1.30
N ASP A 42 9.15 -8.26 2.32
CA ASP A 42 8.67 -9.63 2.13
C ASP A 42 7.13 -9.68 2.03
N SER A 43 6.60 -10.87 1.73
CA SER A 43 5.16 -11.04 1.56
C SER A 43 4.33 -10.76 2.82
N ILE A 44 4.91 -10.95 4.01
CA ILE A 44 4.23 -10.69 5.29
C ILE A 44 4.15 -9.18 5.50
N GLU A 45 5.26 -8.48 5.33
CA GLU A 45 5.32 -7.02 5.47
C GLU A 45 4.44 -6.32 4.43
N ILE A 46 4.38 -6.83 3.20
CA ILE A 46 3.46 -6.30 2.18
C ILE A 46 2.01 -6.51 2.61
N MET A 47 1.66 -7.67 3.17
CA MET A 47 0.31 -7.93 3.66
C MET A 47 -0.05 -7.00 4.83
N ASP A 48 0.85 -6.84 5.80
CA ASP A 48 0.66 -5.95 6.95
C ASP A 48 0.51 -4.48 6.51
N LEU A 49 1.32 -4.04 5.54
CA LEU A 49 1.20 -2.71 4.93
C LEU A 49 -0.18 -2.48 4.32
N LEU A 50 -0.68 -3.43 3.55
CA LEU A 50 -1.99 -3.33 2.89
C LEU A 50 -3.14 -3.30 3.90
N ILE A 51 -3.07 -4.10 4.96
CA ILE A 51 -4.03 -4.09 6.07
C ILE A 51 -4.02 -2.73 6.76
N LYS A 52 -2.84 -2.19 7.06
CA LYS A 52 -2.69 -0.91 7.77
C LYS A 52 -3.18 0.28 6.95
N ILE A 53 -2.90 0.29 5.64
CA ILE A 53 -3.43 1.30 4.73
C ILE A 53 -4.95 1.25 4.72
N ARG A 54 -5.54 0.05 4.63
CA ARG A 54 -6.99 -0.12 4.69
C ARG A 54 -7.55 0.42 6.00
N GLU A 55 -6.98 0.06 7.16
CA GLU A 55 -7.42 0.54 8.47
C GLU A 55 -7.36 2.07 8.57
N THR A 56 -6.27 2.66 8.10
CA THR A 56 -6.06 4.12 8.08
C THR A 56 -7.11 4.84 7.24
N MET A 57 -7.47 4.25 6.09
CA MET A 57 -8.51 4.79 5.20
C MET A 57 -9.93 4.52 5.69
N LYS A 58 -10.17 3.40 6.39
CA LYS A 58 -11.50 2.94 6.86
C LYS A 58 -11.97 3.51 8.20
N ASN A 59 -11.51 4.69 8.61
CA ASN A 59 -12.11 5.43 9.72
C ASN A 59 -13.60 5.86 9.50
N SER A 60 -14.33 5.22 8.58
CA SER A 60 -15.78 5.37 8.38
C SER A 60 -16.47 4.02 8.08
N ASN A 61 -16.99 3.36 9.11
CA ASN A 61 -18.25 2.59 9.19
C ASN A 61 -18.73 1.67 8.04
N GLN A 62 -17.88 1.18 7.14
CA GLN A 62 -18.33 0.24 6.09
C GLN A 62 -17.55 -1.06 6.11
N ASP A 63 -18.28 -2.15 6.37
CA ASP A 63 -17.86 -3.56 6.32
C ASP A 63 -17.69 -4.10 4.89
N GLU A 64 -17.28 -3.28 3.92
CA GLU A 64 -16.94 -3.81 2.60
C GLU A 64 -15.63 -4.60 2.70
N GLN A 65 -15.73 -5.93 2.72
CA GLN A 65 -14.58 -6.82 2.63
C GLN A 65 -13.86 -6.55 1.30
N VAL A 66 -12.79 -5.77 1.39
CA VAL A 66 -11.81 -5.66 0.33
C VAL A 66 -11.13 -7.02 0.24
N ASP A 67 -11.21 -7.63 -0.93
CA ASP A 67 -10.58 -8.92 -1.23
C ASP A 67 -9.07 -8.71 -1.37
N ILE A 68 -8.37 -8.70 -0.22
CA ILE A 68 -6.91 -8.59 -0.14
C ILE A 68 -6.26 -9.72 -0.95
N ASP A 69 -6.86 -10.91 -0.98
CA ASP A 69 -6.33 -12.03 -1.77
C ASP A 69 -6.34 -11.70 -3.26
N ARG A 70 -7.44 -11.12 -3.77
CA ARG A 70 -7.51 -10.63 -5.16
C ARG A 70 -6.50 -9.52 -5.44
N LEU A 71 -6.24 -8.64 -4.46
CA LEU A 71 -5.22 -7.60 -4.61
C LEU A 71 -3.82 -8.20 -4.66
N LEU A 72 -3.50 -9.15 -3.78
CA LEU A 72 -2.20 -9.83 -3.80
C LEU A 72 -2.01 -10.52 -5.15
N VAL A 73 -3.04 -11.19 -5.67
CA VAL A 73 -3.00 -11.72 -7.04
C VAL A 73 -2.75 -10.61 -8.05
N TYR A 74 -3.43 -9.46 -7.97
CA TYR A 74 -3.20 -8.33 -8.87
C TYR A 74 -1.76 -7.79 -8.82
N LEU A 75 -1.22 -7.59 -7.62
CA LEU A 75 0.13 -7.06 -7.39
C LEU A 75 1.20 -8.01 -7.94
N PHE A 76 1.01 -9.32 -7.78
CA PHE A 76 2.02 -10.33 -8.10
C PHE A 76 1.74 -11.13 -9.39
N ALA A 77 0.62 -10.88 -10.11
CA ALA A 77 0.25 -11.68 -11.28
C ALA A 77 1.19 -11.54 -12.47
N ASN A 78 1.83 -10.37 -12.65
CA ASN A 78 2.52 -10.03 -13.90
C ASN A 78 3.95 -9.49 -13.72
N THR A 79 4.40 -9.32 -12.47
CA THR A 79 5.69 -8.69 -12.20
C THR A 79 6.19 -9.02 -10.79
N GLU A 80 7.47 -9.35 -10.67
CA GLU A 80 8.19 -9.50 -9.39
C GLU A 80 8.47 -8.13 -8.74
N ASP A 81 8.35 -7.06 -9.53
CA ASP A 81 8.58 -5.68 -9.13
C ASP A 81 7.25 -4.98 -8.82
N VAL A 82 6.92 -4.87 -7.54
CA VAL A 82 5.69 -4.22 -7.10
C VAL A 82 6.00 -2.77 -6.78
N LEU A 83 5.38 -1.83 -7.49
CA LEU A 83 5.61 -0.40 -7.29
C LEU A 83 4.63 0.20 -6.28
N VAL A 84 5.05 1.27 -5.59
CA VAL A 84 4.16 2.11 -4.77
C VAL A 84 2.94 2.59 -5.56
N LYS A 85 3.08 2.81 -6.88
CA LYS A 85 1.95 3.08 -7.78
C LYS A 85 0.84 2.03 -7.65
N ALA A 86 1.17 0.75 -7.57
CA ALA A 86 0.18 -0.31 -7.48
C ALA A 86 -0.61 -0.26 -6.15
N ILE A 87 0.05 0.19 -5.07
CA ILE A 87 -0.63 0.49 -3.80
C ILE A 87 -1.53 1.72 -3.94
N CYS A 88 -1.07 2.78 -4.62
CA CYS A 88 -1.91 3.95 -4.88
C CYS A 88 -3.16 3.60 -5.71
N ASP A 89 -3.03 2.69 -6.68
CA ASP A 89 -4.13 2.18 -7.49
C ASP A 89 -5.10 1.35 -6.62
N PHE A 90 -4.57 0.51 -5.72
CA PHE A 90 -5.38 -0.18 -4.72
C PHE A 90 -6.20 0.79 -3.85
N MET A 91 -5.58 1.87 -3.38
CA MET A 91 -6.27 2.89 -2.60
C MET A 91 -7.42 3.57 -3.38
N ASP A 92 -7.37 3.62 -4.71
CA ASP A 92 -8.53 4.11 -5.51
C ASP A 92 -9.69 3.12 -5.55
N GLU A 93 -9.43 1.82 -5.50
CA GLU A 93 -10.49 0.79 -5.46
C GLU A 93 -11.23 0.76 -4.11
N LEU A 94 -10.61 1.32 -3.06
CA LEU A 94 -11.18 1.39 -1.71
C LEU A 94 -12.20 2.53 -1.50
N VAL A 95 -12.33 3.47 -2.46
CA VAL A 95 -12.93 4.82 -2.28
C VAL A 95 -14.01 5.11 -3.32
#